data_AF-A0A937NB85-F1
#
_entry.id   AF-A0A937NB85-F1
#
_cell.length_a   1.000
_cell.length_b   1.000
_cell.length_c   1.000
_cell.angle_alpha   90.00
_cell.angle_beta   90.00
_cell.angle_gamma   90.00
#
_symmetry.space_group_name_H-M   'P 1'
#
loop_
_entity.id
_entity.type
_entity.pdbx_description
1 polymer ?
#
loop_
_entity_poly.entity_id
_entity_poly.type
_entity_poly.pdbx_seq_one_letter_code
_entity_poly.pdbx_strand_id
1 'polypeptide(L)'
;MREHEFTVILASPEDSEEDADRLYEAGCADGSISTSGGVTRIDFHRRAPSLEEAIRSAIGNVQAAGFHVAHVLIEPASIVAAG
;
A
#
# COMPACT_ATOMS: atom_id res chain seq x y z
N MET A 1 3.54 -13.61 -12.93
CA MET A 1 3.22 -12.47 -12.03
C MET A 1 2.62 -11.38 -12.88
N ARG A 2 1.65 -10.65 -12.33
CA ARG A 2 1.02 -9.48 -12.96
C ARG A 2 1.13 -8.30 -12.00
N GLU A 3 1.09 -7.09 -12.54
CA GLU A 3 0.92 -5.87 -11.74
C GLU A 3 -0.53 -5.74 -11.27
N HIS A 4 -0.70 -5.42 -9.99
CA HIS A 4 -1.99 -5.23 -9.33
C HIS A 4 -2.03 -3.83 -8.73
N GLU A 5 -3.14 -3.14 -9.01
CA GLU A 5 -3.37 -1.77 -8.56
C GLU A 5 -4.41 -1.76 -7.44
N PHE A 6 -4.03 -1.18 -6.32
CA PHE A 6 -4.87 -0.99 -5.13
C PHE A 6 -4.28 0.11 -4.25
N THR A 7 -5.08 0.57 -3.31
CA THR A 7 -4.72 1.68 -2.45
C THR A 7 -4.83 1.27 -0.99
N VAL A 8 -3.82 1.58 -0.19
CA VAL A 8 -3.81 1.36 1.26
C VAL A 8 -4.01 2.70 1.96
N ILE A 9 -4.93 2.74 2.93
CA ILE A 9 -5.11 3.87 3.83
C ILE A 9 -4.47 3.54 5.18
N LEU A 10 -3.59 4.42 5.65
CA LEU A 10 -2.96 4.26 6.97
C LEU A 10 -3.91 4.74 8.08
N ALA A 11 -3.83 4.08 9.24
CA ALA A 11 -4.61 4.46 10.43
C ALA A 11 -4.06 5.70 11.14
N SER A 12 -2.84 6.10 10.82
CA SER A 12 -2.20 7.33 11.28
C SER A 12 -1.39 7.90 10.13
N PRO A 13 -1.27 9.23 10.03
CA PRO A 13 -0.51 9.84 8.95
C PRO A 13 0.98 9.47 9.00
N GLU A 14 1.59 9.48 7.83
CA GLU A 14 3.02 9.66 7.61
C GLU A 14 3.27 11.17 7.69
N ASP A 15 4.11 11.59 8.65
CA ASP A 15 4.27 13.00 9.02
C ASP A 15 5.72 13.50 8.86
N SER A 16 6.63 12.68 8.30
CA SER A 16 8.06 12.98 8.26
C SER A 16 8.82 12.22 7.18
N GLU A 17 9.93 12.78 6.70
CA GLU A 17 10.80 12.12 5.71
C GLU A 17 11.32 10.76 6.22
N GLU A 18 11.61 10.63 7.52
CA GLU A 18 12.02 9.35 8.14
C GLU A 18 10.92 8.28 8.05
N ASP A 19 9.64 8.68 8.10
CA ASP A 19 8.51 7.76 7.95
C ASP A 19 8.41 7.23 6.51
N ALA A 20 8.59 8.11 5.54
CA ALA A 20 8.63 7.76 4.12
C ALA A 20 9.80 6.81 3.82
N ASP A 21 10.98 7.06 4.38
CA ASP A 21 12.15 6.19 4.26
C ASP A 21 11.89 4.80 4.86
N ARG A 22 11.29 4.73 6.06
CA ARG A 22 10.91 3.45 6.69
C ARG A 22 9.96 2.63 5.81
N LEU A 23 8.97 3.28 5.20
CA LEU A 23 8.05 2.62 4.26
C LEU A 23 8.79 2.13 3.01
N TYR A 24 9.67 2.95 2.45
CA TYR A 24 10.48 2.58 1.30
C TYR A 24 11.35 1.35 1.58
N GLU A 25 12.12 1.39 2.67
CA GLU A 25 13.02 0.31 3.10
C GLU A 25 12.28 -0.98 3.46
N ALA A 26 11.06 -0.88 4.00
CA ALA A 26 10.20 -2.04 4.26
C ALA A 26 9.62 -2.67 2.99
N GLY A 27 9.92 -2.14 1.81
CA GLY A 27 9.49 -2.68 0.52
C GLY A 27 8.17 -2.09 0.04
N CYS A 28 7.86 -0.84 0.36
CA CYS A 28 6.76 -0.08 -0.26
C CYS A 28 7.24 0.84 -1.40
N ALA A 29 8.42 0.59 -1.97
CA ALA A 29 9.00 1.38 -3.06
C ALA A 29 8.17 1.38 -4.37
N ASP A 30 7.23 0.46 -4.52
CA ASP A 30 6.24 0.35 -5.60
C ASP A 30 4.91 1.08 -5.29
N GLY A 31 4.89 1.85 -4.19
CA GLY A 31 3.76 2.66 -3.74
C GLY A 31 4.07 4.16 -3.85
N SER A 32 3.09 4.94 -4.31
CA SER A 32 3.13 6.41 -4.23
C SER A 32 2.42 6.87 -2.96
N ILE A 33 3.15 7.54 -2.07
CA ILE A 33 2.62 8.03 -0.80
C ILE A 33 2.08 9.45 -0.97
N SER A 34 0.90 9.72 -0.42
CA SER A 34 0.32 11.06 -0.36
C SER A 34 -0.41 11.24 0.96
N THR A 35 -0.20 12.40 1.59
CA THR A 35 -0.89 12.77 2.83
C THR A 35 -1.74 14.01 2.58
N SER A 36 -3.03 13.95 2.92
CA SER A 36 -3.95 15.07 2.74
C SER A 36 -5.05 15.03 3.80
N GLY A 37 -5.27 16.16 4.48
CA GLY A 37 -6.27 16.26 5.54
C GLY A 37 -6.03 15.30 6.73
N GLY A 38 -4.77 14.96 7.02
CA GLY A 38 -4.40 14.02 8.08
C GLY A 38 -4.62 12.54 7.72
N VAL A 39 -4.90 12.24 6.45
CA VAL A 39 -5.04 10.88 5.94
C VAL A 39 -3.88 10.59 5.00
N THR A 40 -3.11 9.56 5.30
CA THR A 40 -2.06 9.05 4.41
C THR A 40 -2.58 7.87 3.61
N ARG A 41 -2.30 7.94 2.31
CA ARG A 41 -2.68 6.96 1.31
C ARG A 41 -1.44 6.50 0.56
N ILE A 42 -1.37 5.21 0.28
CA ILE A 42 -0.32 4.61 -0.55
C ILE A 42 -0.98 3.92 -1.74
N ASP A 43 -0.71 4.42 -2.95
CA ASP A 43 -1.20 3.86 -4.21
C ASP A 43 -0.17 2.89 -4.78
N PHE A 44 -0.47 1.59 -4.74
CA PHE A 44 0.45 0.52 -5.12
C PHE A 44 0.26 0.09 -6.58
N HIS A 45 1.39 -0.18 -7.24
CA HIS A 45 1.47 -0.90 -8.53
C HIS A 45 2.32 -2.16 -8.32
N ARG A 46 1.78 -3.15 -7.60
CA ARG A 46 2.55 -4.25 -7.04
C ARG A 46 2.52 -5.49 -7.92
N ARG A 47 3.69 -6.05 -8.23
CA ARG A 47 3.77 -7.33 -8.96
C ARG A 47 3.64 -8.52 -8.03
N ALA A 48 2.65 -9.37 -8.27
CA ALA A 48 2.42 -10.59 -7.51
C ALA A 48 1.73 -11.69 -8.34
N PRO A 49 1.66 -12.93 -7.83
CA PRO A 49 0.87 -13.99 -8.44
C PRO A 49 -0.65 -13.71 -8.46
N SER A 50 -1.18 -13.01 -7.46
CA SER A 50 -2.59 -12.64 -7.34
C SER A 50 -2.77 -11.30 -6.61
N LEU A 51 -3.96 -10.71 -6.72
CA LEU A 51 -4.32 -9.48 -6.01
C LEU A 51 -4.25 -9.68 -4.48
N GLU A 52 -4.70 -10.84 -3.99
CA GLU A 52 -4.62 -11.19 -2.57
C GLU A 52 -3.18 -11.20 -2.06
N GLU A 53 -2.26 -11.83 -2.80
CA GLU A 53 -0.83 -11.87 -2.43
C GLU A 53 -0.22 -10.47 -2.46
N ALA A 54 -0.59 -9.64 -3.45
CA ALA A 54 -0.13 -8.25 -3.52
C ALA A 54 -0.57 -7.44 -2.30
N ILE A 55 -1.86 -7.52 -1.94
CA ILE A 55 -2.42 -6.82 -0.78
C ILE A 55 -1.79 -7.32 0.52
N ARG A 56 -1.69 -8.65 0.72
CA ARG A 56 -1.11 -9.23 1.94
C ARG A 56 0.35 -8.81 2.12
N SER A 57 1.12 -8.84 1.03
CA SER A 57 2.50 -8.36 1.04
C SER A 57 2.59 -6.86 1.38
N ALA A 58 1.73 -6.03 0.80
CA ALA A 58 1.73 -4.58 1.08
C ALA A 58 1.39 -4.29 2.54
N ILE A 59 0.38 -4.95 3.09
CA ILE A 59 0.02 -4.83 4.52
C ILE A 59 1.20 -5.25 5.40
N GLY A 60 1.85 -6.38 5.08
CA GLY A 60 3.02 -6.86 5.84
C GLY A 60 4.17 -5.85 5.84
N ASN A 61 4.46 -5.23 4.70
CA ASN A 61 5.51 -4.22 4.57
C ASN A 61 5.16 -2.95 5.37
N VAL A 62 3.92 -2.46 5.27
CA VAL A 62 3.44 -1.31 6.06
C VAL A 62 3.55 -1.57 7.56
N GLN A 63 3.19 -2.78 8.00
CA GLN A 63 3.32 -3.18 9.41
C GLN A 63 4.78 -3.30 9.86
N ALA A 64 5.66 -3.84 9.01
CA ALA A 64 7.09 -3.92 9.30
C ALA A 64 7.75 -2.54 9.42
N ALA A 65 7.26 -1.54 8.68
CA ALA A 65 7.67 -0.15 8.81
C ALA A 65 7.15 0.52 10.10
N GLY A 66 6.26 -0.14 10.87
CA GLY A 66 5.69 0.38 12.12
C GLY A 66 4.36 1.11 11.97
N PHE A 67 3.72 1.01 10.80
CA PHE A 67 2.41 1.64 10.53
C PHE A 67 1.28 0.62 10.62
N HIS A 68 0.05 1.12 10.75
CA HIS A 68 -1.15 0.30 10.75
C HIS A 68 -2.01 0.63 9.52
N VAL A 69 -2.57 -0.40 8.90
CA VAL A 69 -3.51 -0.26 7.78
C VAL A 69 -4.92 -0.09 8.35
N ALA A 70 -5.61 0.98 7.97
CA ALA A 70 -7.00 1.21 8.32
C ALA A 70 -7.96 0.42 7.40
N HIS A 71 -7.73 0.49 6.09
CA HIS A 71 -8.48 -0.27 5.07
C HIS A 71 -7.77 -0.23 3.72
N VAL A 72 -8.18 -1.13 2.83
CA VAL A 72 -7.69 -1.23 1.45
C VAL A 72 -8.83 -0.85 0.51
N LEU A 73 -8.56 0.05 -0.43
CA LEU A 73 -9.48 0.39 -1.51
C LEU A 73 -9.05 -0.34 -2.78
N ILE A 74 -10.03 -0.90 -3.47
CA ILE A 74 -9.82 -1.66 -4.70
C ILE A 74 -10.81 -1.11 -5.72
N GLU A 75 -10.29 -0.65 -6.86
CA GLU A 75 -11.13 -0.24 -7.97
C GLU A 75 -11.88 -1.47 -8.53
N PRO A 76 -13.16 -1.35 -8.93
CA PRO A 76 -13.94 -2.49 -9.41
C PRO A 76 -13.26 -3.25 -10.57
N ALA A 77 -12.55 -2.53 -11.45
CA ALA A 77 -11.80 -3.12 -12.56
C ALA A 77 -10.66 -4.05 -12.09
N SER A 78 -10.03 -3.77 -10.95
CA SER A 78 -8.95 -4.57 -10.37
C SER A 78 -9.45 -5.93 -9.84
N ILE A 79 -10.72 -6.04 -9.47
CA ILE A 79 -11.33 -7.28 -9.00
C ILE A 79 -11.56 -8.25 -10.17
N VAL A 80 -12.07 -7.74 -11.29
CA VAL A 80 -12.39 -8.57 -12.48
C VAL A 80 -11.11 -9.09 -13.14
N ALA A 81 -10.01 -8.35 -13.01
CA ALA A 81 -8.69 -8.72 -13.51
C ALA A 81 -8.00 -9.85 -12.72
N ALA A 82 -8.55 -10.25 -11.57
CA ALA A 82 -7.97 -11.23 -10.66
C ALA A 82 -8.55 -12.65 -10.78
N GLY A 83 -9.59 -12.85 -11.60
CA GLY A 83 -10.20 -14.15 -11.92
C GLY A 83 -9.79 -14.65 -13.31
#